data_AF-A0AAV8XJD8-F1
#
_entry.id   AF-A0AAV8XJD8-F1
#
_cell.length_a   1.000
_cell.length_b   1.000
_cell.length_c   1.000
_cell.angle_alpha   90.00
_cell.angle_beta   90.00
_cell.angle_gamma   90.00
#
_symmetry.space_group_name_H-M   'P 1'
#
loop_
_entity.id
_entity.type
_entity.pdbx_description
1 polymer ?
#
loop_
_entity_poly.entity_id
_entity_poly.type
_entity_poly.pdbx_seq_one_letter_code
_entity_poly.pdbx_strand_id
1 'polypeptide(L)'
;MPYRDNGHLNGRQRRFNQRLNSQRAAIEMEFGLLKGKWRRLKYLNMLLAEKVPHVISACCILHNFLLKNRDEDNNEMGPGENDNQVENDDVANDIDERNGGGALKRDYLVTLI
;
A
#
# COMPACT_ATOMS: atom_id res chain seq x y z
N MET A 1 0.38 11.02 7.19
CA MET A 1 1.40 11.61 6.30
C MET A 1 2.77 11.12 6.74
N PRO A 2 3.73 10.85 5.86
CA PRO A 2 5.13 10.72 6.28
C PRO A 2 5.64 12.05 6.84
N TYR A 3 6.73 12.02 7.60
CA TYR A 3 7.53 13.20 7.87
C TYR A 3 8.36 13.52 6.63
N ARG A 4 8.43 14.80 6.25
CA ARG A 4 9.30 15.26 5.16
C ARG A 4 10.75 15.10 5.60
N ASP A 5 11.55 14.36 4.84
CA ASP A 5 12.95 14.13 5.20
C ASP A 5 13.81 15.29 4.68
N ASN A 6 14.16 16.21 5.59
CA ASN A 6 15.09 17.29 5.32
C ASN A 6 16.49 16.98 5.91
N GLY A 7 16.81 15.69 6.13
CA GLY A 7 18.06 15.24 6.76
C GLY A 7 18.08 15.29 8.29
N HIS A 8 17.01 15.78 8.92
CA HIS A 8 16.93 16.03 10.37
C HIS A 8 15.86 15.18 11.07
N LEU A 9 15.42 14.08 10.46
CA LEU A 9 14.44 13.18 11.09
C LEU A 9 15.04 12.48 12.30
N ASN A 10 14.32 12.53 13.42
CA ASN A 10 14.70 11.75 14.59
C ASN A 10 14.42 10.25 14.37
N GLY A 11 15.04 9.40 15.20
CA GLY A 11 14.93 7.94 15.04
C GLY A 11 13.50 7.41 15.02
N ARG A 12 12.58 8.00 15.80
CA ARG A 12 11.17 7.58 15.84
C ARG A 12 10.41 7.99 14.59
N GLN A 13 10.66 9.20 14.08
CA GLN A 13 10.09 9.66 12.80
C GLN A 13 10.57 8.81 11.63
N ARG A 14 11.85 8.42 11.61
CA ARG A 14 12.39 7.50 10.59
C ARG A 14 11.73 6.13 10.67
N ARG A 15 11.56 5.55 11.86
CA ARG A 15 10.84 4.27 12.05
C ARG A 15 9.38 4.37 11.58
N PHE A 16 8.69 5.45 11.92
CA PHE A 16 7.33 5.70 11.44
C PHE A 16 7.28 5.75 9.91
N ASN A 17 8.15 6.54 9.28
CA ASN A 17 8.22 6.62 7.81
C ASN A 17 8.51 5.26 7.18
N GLN A 18 9.44 4.49 7.74
CA GLN A 18 9.78 3.15 7.25
C GLN A 18 8.58 2.18 7.35
N ARG A 19 7.87 2.19 8.47
CA ARG A 19 6.66 1.37 8.68
C ARG A 19 5.54 1.77 7.72
N LEU A 20 5.34 3.08 7.54
CA LEU A 20 4.33 3.61 6.63
C LEU A 20 4.64 3.26 5.17
N ASN A 21 5.90 3.46 4.75
CA ASN A 21 6.34 3.20 3.38
C ASN A 21 6.30 1.70 3.06
N SER A 22 6.73 0.82 3.97
CA SER A 22 6.64 -0.63 3.77
C SER A 22 5.19 -1.10 3.60
N GLN A 23 4.26 -0.59 4.41
CA GLN A 23 2.83 -0.89 4.24
C GLN A 23 2.27 -0.36 2.92
N ARG A 24 2.63 0.86 2.52
CA ARG A 24 2.21 1.42 1.22
C ARG A 24 2.72 0.60 0.05
N ALA A 25 3.99 0.21 0.07
CA ALA A 25 4.59 -0.62 -0.96
C ALA A 25 3.86 -1.97 -1.10
N ALA A 26 3.52 -2.62 0.02
CA ALA A 26 2.74 -3.85 0.00
C ALA A 26 1.34 -3.64 -0.63
N ILE A 27 0.65 -2.57 -0.23
CA ILE A 27 -0.67 -2.20 -0.79
C ILE A 27 -0.59 -1.90 -2.29
N GLU A 28 0.40 -1.12 -2.72
CA GLU A 28 0.59 -0.76 -4.13
C GLU A 28 0.89 -1.98 -4.99
N MET A 29 1.75 -2.89 -4.49
CA MET A 29 2.03 -4.17 -5.13
C MET A 29 0.75 -5.01 -5.26
N GLU A 30 -0.03 -5.13 -4.19
CA GLU A 30 -1.29 -5.87 -4.17
C GLU A 30 -2.31 -5.29 -5.16
N PHE A 31 -2.46 -3.96 -5.21
CA PHE A 31 -3.29 -3.30 -6.21
C PHE A 31 -2.77 -3.48 -7.64
N GLY A 32 -1.45 -3.54 -7.84
CA GLY A 32 -0.83 -3.90 -9.11
C GLY A 32 -1.25 -5.29 -9.57
N LEU A 33 -1.14 -6.28 -8.69
CA LEU A 33 -1.57 -7.66 -8.94
C LEU A 33 -3.08 -7.76 -9.17
N LEU A 34 -3.88 -7.06 -8.38
CA LEU A 34 -5.34 -7.02 -8.51
C LEU A 34 -5.75 -6.47 -9.87
N LYS A 35 -5.21 -5.32 -10.27
CA LYS A 35 -5.46 -4.70 -11.59
C LYS A 35 -4.93 -5.56 -12.75
N GLY A 36 -3.84 -6.30 -12.54
CA GLY A 36 -3.28 -7.25 -13.50
C GLY A 36 -4.17 -8.47 -13.73
N LYS A 37 -4.67 -9.07 -12.63
CA LYS A 37 -5.48 -10.30 -12.64
C LYS A 37 -6.93 -10.04 -13.05
N TRP A 38 -7.51 -8.92 -12.63
CA TRP A 38 -8.92 -8.59 -12.84
C TRP A 38 -9.08 -7.52 -13.91
N ARG A 39 -9.02 -7.92 -15.19
CA ARG A 39 -9.19 -7.02 -16.35
C ARG A 39 -10.47 -6.16 -16.29
N ARG A 40 -11.51 -6.62 -15.59
CA ARG A 40 -12.76 -5.87 -15.37
C ARG A 40 -12.54 -4.55 -14.60
N LEU A 41 -11.53 -4.47 -13.74
CA LEU A 41 -11.17 -3.24 -13.01
C LEU A 41 -10.48 -2.19 -13.90
N LYS A 42 -9.95 -2.58 -15.07
CA LYS A 42 -9.35 -1.63 -16.04
C LYS A 42 -10.39 -0.84 -16.83
N TYR A 43 -11.61 -1.36 -16.95
CA TYR A 43 -12.68 -0.78 -17.77
C TYR A 43 -14.01 -0.84 -17.01
N LEU A 44 -14.15 0.07 -16.04
CA LEU A 44 -15.42 0.30 -15.36
C LEU A 44 -16.16 1.39 -16.11
N ASN A 45 -17.08 0.99 -16.99
CA ASN A 45 -17.91 1.93 -17.75
C ASN A 45 -18.76 2.78 -16.79
N MET A 46 -19.00 4.05 -17.13
CA MET A 46 -19.84 5.00 -16.36
C MET A 46 -21.25 4.46 -16.06
N LEU A 47 -21.80 3.57 -16.91
CA LEU A 47 -23.07 2.87 -16.65
C LEU A 47 -23.04 1.98 -15.39
N LEU A 48 -21.85 1.61 -14.91
CA LEU A 48 -21.66 0.79 -13.72
C LEU A 48 -21.26 1.60 -12.49
N ALA A 49 -21.25 2.94 -12.51
CA ALA A 49 -20.74 3.77 -11.41
C ALA A 49 -21.30 3.39 -10.03
N GLU A 50 -22.59 3.08 -9.93
CA GLU A 50 -23.23 2.61 -8.68
C GLU A 50 -22.79 1.20 -8.26
N LYS A 51 -22.40 0.36 -9.23
CA LYS A 51 -21.93 -1.02 -9.02
C LYS A 51 -20.41 -1.12 -8.87
N VAL A 52 -19.66 -0.06 -9.20
CA VAL A 52 -18.19 -0.01 -9.06
C VAL A 52 -17.74 -0.41 -7.66
N PRO A 53 -18.31 0.11 -6.55
CA PRO A 53 -17.90 -0.28 -5.21
C PRO A 53 -18.06 -1.78 -4.96
N HIS A 54 -19.17 -2.36 -5.43
CA HIS A 54 -19.47 -3.79 -5.28
C HIS A 54 -18.47 -4.66 -6.06
N VAL A 55 -18.12 -4.26 -7.27
CA VAL A 55 -17.12 -4.96 -8.10
C VAL A 55 -15.74 -4.89 -7.43
N ILE A 56 -15.34 -3.72 -6.94
CA ILE A 56 -14.07 -3.55 -6.22
C ILE A 56 -14.04 -4.44 -4.97
N SER A 57 -15.09 -4.39 -4.15
CA SER A 57 -15.20 -5.21 -2.94
C SER A 57 -15.13 -6.71 -3.25
N ALA A 58 -15.86 -7.18 -4.26
CA ALA A 58 -15.82 -8.59 -4.68
C ALA A 58 -14.43 -9.01 -5.14
N CYS A 59 -13.73 -8.16 -5.91
CA CYS A 59 -12.35 -8.42 -6.33
C CYS A 59 -11.39 -8.48 -5.13
N CYS A 60 -11.49 -7.56 -4.17
CA CYS A 60 -10.66 -7.58 -2.95
C CYS A 60 -10.94 -8.83 -2.09
N ILE A 61 -12.21 -9.18 -1.89
CA ILE A 61 -12.60 -10.38 -1.13
C ILE A 61 -12.04 -11.64 -1.78
N LEU A 62 -12.21 -11.79 -3.11
CA LEU A 62 -11.71 -12.98 -3.79
C LEU A 62 -10.18 -12.99 -3.86
N HIS A 63 -9.53 -11.84 -3.99
CA HIS A 63 -8.07 -11.76 -3.93
C HIS A 63 -7.53 -12.21 -2.58
N ASN A 64 -8.10 -11.70 -1.48
CA ASN A 64 -7.72 -12.07 -0.12
C ASN A 64 -8.01 -13.55 0.16
N PHE A 65 -9.14 -14.07 -0.32
CA PHE A 65 -9.46 -15.49 -0.23
C PHE A 65 -8.41 -16.33 -0.96
N LEU A 66 -8.08 -15.98 -2.21
CA LEU A 66 -7.09 -16.72 -2.98
C LEU A 66 -5.70 -16.64 -2.36
N LEU A 67 -5.28 -15.51 -1.79
CA LEU A 67 -4.01 -15.38 -1.07
C LEU A 67 -3.98 -16.31 0.16
N LYS A 68 -5.02 -16.28 0.99
CA LYS A 68 -5.12 -17.15 2.18
C LYS A 68 -5.02 -18.64 1.84
N ASN A 69 -5.72 -19.09 0.79
CA ASN A 69 -5.66 -20.48 0.36
C ASN A 69 -4.35 -20.82 -0.37
N ARG A 70 -3.65 -19.84 -0.93
CA ARG A 70 -2.33 -20.06 -1.55
C ARG A 70 -1.26 -20.34 -0.50
N ASP A 71 -1.37 -19.75 0.68
CA ASP A 71 -0.44 -20.00 1.79
C ASP A 71 -0.65 -21.39 2.41
N GLU A 72 -1.85 -21.98 2.30
CA GLU A 72 -2.15 -23.35 2.72
C GLU A 72 -1.54 -24.41 1.76
N ASP A 73 -1.40 -24.09 0.47
CA ASP A 73 -0.78 -24.96 -0.54
C ASP A 73 0.74 -24.73 -0.71
N ASN A 74 1.30 -23.59 -0.27
CA ASN A 74 2.71 -23.22 -0.48
C ASN A 74 3.66 -23.60 0.68
N ASN A 75 3.30 -24.54 1.55
CA ASN A 75 4.26 -25.08 2.54
C ASN A 75 5.39 -25.93 1.90
N GLU A 76 5.44 -26.00 0.57
CA GLU A 76 6.53 -26.60 -0.20
C GLU A 76 7.02 -25.66 -1.32
N MET A 77 7.76 -24.60 -1.01
CA MET A 77 8.86 -24.13 -1.89
C MET A 77 9.80 -23.20 -1.12
N GLY A 78 11.09 -23.56 -1.14
CA GLY A 78 12.18 -22.97 -0.36
C GLY A 78 12.54 -21.51 -0.71
N PRO A 79 13.59 -20.96 -0.07
CA PRO A 79 13.85 -19.53 -0.04
C PRO A 79 14.33 -19.04 -1.42
N GLY A 80 13.47 -18.33 -2.12
CA GLY A 80 13.86 -17.54 -3.29
C GLY A 80 14.41 -16.20 -2.83
N GLU A 81 15.73 -16.06 -2.82
CA GLU A 81 16.43 -14.79 -2.66
C GLU A 81 15.96 -13.82 -3.77
N ASN A 82 15.28 -12.74 -3.39
CA ASN A 82 14.97 -11.62 -4.29
C ASN A 82 15.86 -10.45 -3.90
N ASP A 83 16.99 -10.35 -4.60
CA ASP A 83 17.91 -9.23 -4.58
C ASP A 83 17.28 -8.06 -5.36
N ASN A 84 16.34 -7.36 -4.73
CA ASN A 84 15.72 -6.17 -5.31
C ASN A 84 16.51 -4.92 -4.89
N GLN A 85 17.51 -4.58 -5.71
CA GLN A 85 18.05 -3.22 -5.76
C GLN A 85 16.95 -2.28 -6.27
N VAL A 86 16.31 -1.56 -5.35
CA VAL A 86 15.34 -0.51 -5.67
C VAL A 86 16.12 0.79 -5.84
N GLU A 87 16.30 1.23 -7.08
CA GLU A 87 16.69 2.60 -7.39
C GLU A 87 15.64 3.55 -6.81
N ASN A 88 16.09 4.51 -6.01
CA ASN A 88 15.27 5.56 -5.43
C ASN A 88 14.93 6.58 -6.53
N ASP A 89 13.72 6.50 -7.08
CA ASP A 89 13.12 7.65 -7.75
C ASP A 89 12.33 8.46 -6.72
N ASP A 90 12.93 9.58 -6.31
CA ASP A 90 12.33 10.63 -5.48
C ASP A 90 11.14 11.28 -6.22
N VAL A 91 9.97 10.64 -6.18
CA VAL A 91 8.73 11.28 -6.61
C VAL A 91 8.22 12.18 -5.49
N ALA A 92 8.55 13.47 -5.59
CA ALA A 92 8.00 14.53 -4.77
C ALA A 92 6.46 14.56 -4.91
N ASN A 93 5.77 13.99 -3.92
CA ASN A 93 4.32 14.13 -3.79
C ASN A 93 3.99 15.42 -3.02
N ASP A 94 3.80 16.51 -3.76
CA ASP A 94 3.03 17.65 -3.29
C ASP A 94 1.56 17.22 -3.16
N ILE A 95 1.11 17.01 -1.93
CA ILE A 95 -0.31 16.81 -1.61
C ILE A 95 -0.72 17.79 -0.52
N ASP A 96 -1.36 18.85 -1.02
CA ASP A 96 -2.36 19.76 -0.42
C ASP A 96 -2.47 19.79 1.12
N GLU A 97 -2.05 20.92 1.67
CA GLU A 97 -1.93 21.29 3.08
C GLU A 97 -3.29 21.50 3.81
N ARG A 98 -4.38 20.87 3.37
CA ARG A 98 -5.75 21.27 3.77
C ARG A 98 -6.41 20.42 4.85
N ASN A 99 -5.69 19.61 5.63
CA ASN A 99 -6.30 18.99 6.82
C ASN A 99 -5.28 18.57 7.89
N GLY A 100 -5.13 19.38 8.94
CA GLY A 100 -4.21 19.15 10.06
C GLY A 100 -4.42 17.83 10.84
N GLY A 101 -5.57 17.17 10.69
CA GLY A 101 -5.86 15.90 11.36
C GLY A 101 -4.92 14.75 10.99
N GLY A 102 -4.35 14.75 9.77
CA GLY A 102 -3.40 13.74 9.34
C GLY A 102 -2.02 13.88 9.99
N ALA A 103 -1.62 15.12 10.32
CA ALA A 103 -0.38 15.42 11.04
C ALA A 103 -0.52 15.08 12.52
N LEU A 104 -1.65 15.45 13.15
CA LEU A 104 -1.90 15.15 14.56
C LEU A 104 -1.90 13.63 14.86
N LYS A 105 -2.57 12.83 14.02
CA LYS A 105 -2.56 11.36 14.17
C LYS A 105 -1.16 10.78 14.00
N ARG A 106 -0.39 11.27 13.03
CA ARG A 106 1.00 10.85 12.82
C ARG A 106 1.85 11.16 14.05
N ASP A 107 1.77 12.39 14.54
CA ASP A 107 2.57 12.85 15.68
C ASP A 107 2.22 12.07 16.95
N TYR A 108 0.93 11.77 17.17
CA TYR A 108 0.49 10.84 18.20
C TYR A 108 1.09 9.44 18.02
N LEU A 109 1.01 8.85 16.82
CA LEU A 109 1.56 7.51 16.56
C LEU A 109 3.08 7.42 16.77
N VAL A 110 3.83 8.48 16.48
CA VAL A 110 5.28 8.53 16.76
C VAL A 110 5.58 8.49 18.26
N THR A 111 4.68 8.98 19.11
CA THR A 111 4.86 8.85 20.57
C THR A 111 4.72 7.41 21.06
N LEU A 112 4.08 6.54 20.28
CA LEU A 112 3.84 5.13 20.60
C LEU A 112 4.89 4.17 20.00
N ILE A 113 5.86 4.68 19.24
CA ILE A 113 6.93 3.94 18.55
C ILE A 113 8.28 4.19 19.24
#